data_AF-A0A841KXS7-F1
#
_entry.id   AF-A0A841KXS7-F1
#
_cell.length_a   1.000
_cell.length_b   1.000
_cell.length_c   1.000
_cell.angle_alpha   90.00
_cell.angle_beta   90.00
_cell.angle_gamma   90.00
#
_symmetry.space_group_name_H-M   'P 1'
#
loop_
_entity.id
_entity.type
_entity.pdbx_description
1 polymer ?
#
loop_
_entity_poly.entity_id
_entity_poly.type
_entity_poly.pdbx_seq_one_letter_code
_entity_poly.pdbx_strand_id
1 'polypeptide(L)'
;MQELNNVIIILQEVLKNPWMLMFAALWVLGYMLKEHTTLNNKIIPWVIWVAAGTLGWVLIEASIAGAIIGFVIGWIIIGFYEHIKNTFEIFKKDNAGA
;
A
#
# COMPACT_ATOMS: atom_id res chain seq x y z
N MET A 1 26.28 5.61 -8.69
CA MET A 1 25.70 5.28 -10.01
C MET A 1 24.98 3.93 -9.99
N GLN A 2 25.56 2.87 -9.45
CA GLN A 2 24.95 1.54 -9.39
C GLN A 2 23.64 1.49 -8.57
N GLU A 3 23.61 2.13 -7.41
CA GLU A 3 22.39 2.24 -6.58
C GLU A 3 21.24 2.95 -7.32
N LEU A 4 21.54 4.05 -8.02
CA LEU A 4 20.54 4.79 -8.79
C LEU A 4 19.96 3.93 -9.92
N ASN A 5 20.81 3.16 -10.61
CA ASN A 5 20.37 2.23 -11.65
C ASN A 5 19.49 1.11 -11.07
N ASN A 6 19.81 0.58 -9.89
CA ASN A 6 18.98 -0.44 -9.24
C ASN A 6 17.59 0.11 -8.90
N VAL A 7 17.51 1.33 -8.36
CA VAL A 7 16.23 2.00 -8.08
C VAL A 7 15.42 2.20 -9.36
N ILE A 8 16.07 2.64 -10.45
CA ILE A 8 15.42 2.83 -11.75
C ILE A 8 14.87 1.49 -12.30
N ILE A 9 15.64 0.40 -12.20
CA ILE A 9 15.19 -0.93 -12.65
C ILE A 9 13.96 -1.38 -11.88
N ILE A 10 13.95 -1.22 -10.55
CA ILE A 10 12.79 -1.56 -9.72
C ILE A 10 11.57 -0.72 -10.13
N LEU A 11 11.76 0.59 -10.33
CA LEU A 11 10.68 1.48 -10.78
C LEU A 11 10.14 1.08 -12.16
N GLN A 12 11.00 0.69 -13.10
CA GLN A 12 10.57 0.20 -14.40
C GLN A 12 9.76 -1.09 -14.28
N GLU A 13 10.13 -1.98 -13.38
CA GLU A 13 9.41 -3.23 -13.18
C GLU A 13 8.04 -3.00 -12.52
N VAL A 14 7.97 -2.06 -11.56
CA VAL A 14 6.71 -1.58 -10.98
C VAL A 14 5.79 -0.98 -12.05
N LEU A 15 6.35 -0.20 -12.99
CA LEU A 15 5.59 0.40 -14.09
C LEU A 15 5.07 -0.63 -15.11
N LYS A 16 5.76 -1.77 -15.29
CA LYS A 16 5.33 -2.84 -16.21
C LYS A 16 4.23 -3.72 -15.64
N ASN A 17 4.11 -3.83 -14.31
CA ASN A 17 3.10 -4.66 -13.68
C ASN A 17 1.97 -3.79 -13.09
N PRO A 18 0.78 -3.76 -13.70
CA PRO A 18 -0.33 -2.92 -13.23
C PRO A 18 -0.75 -3.22 -11.79
N TRP A 19 -0.53 -4.44 -11.30
CA TRP A 19 -0.80 -4.81 -9.91
C TRP A 19 0.21 -4.24 -8.93
N MET A 20 1.49 -4.21 -9.30
CA MET A 20 2.53 -3.54 -8.48
C MET A 20 2.34 -2.03 -8.48
N LEU A 21 1.92 -1.46 -9.61
CA LEU A 21 1.59 -0.05 -9.71
C LEU A 21 0.37 0.32 -8.84
N MET A 22 -0.67 -0.51 -8.88
CA MET A 22 -1.83 -0.39 -8.00
C MET A 22 -1.42 -0.47 -6.53
N PHE A 23 -0.56 -1.43 -6.17
CA PHE A 23 -0.02 -1.56 -4.83
C PHE A 23 0.71 -0.31 -4.37
N ALA A 24 1.64 0.21 -5.19
CA ALA A 24 2.40 1.41 -4.87
C ALA A 24 1.49 2.64 -4.73
N ALA A 25 0.52 2.80 -5.63
CA ALA A 25 -0.44 3.91 -5.59
C ALA A 25 -1.30 3.89 -4.33
N LEU A 26 -1.85 2.72 -3.97
CA LEU A 26 -2.65 2.52 -2.76
C LEU A 26 -1.83 2.72 -1.48
N TRP A 27 -0.55 2.31 -1.49
CA TRP A 27 0.36 2.52 -0.37
C TRP A 27 0.64 4.00 -0.15
N VAL A 28 0.95 4.75 -1.21
CA VAL A 28 1.14 6.22 -1.14
C VAL A 28 -0.15 6.92 -0.71
N LEU A 29 -1.31 6.48 -1.22
CA LEU A 29 -2.62 6.98 -0.78
C LEU A 29 -2.84 6.77 0.71
N GLY A 30 -2.54 5.57 1.21
CA GLY A 30 -2.63 5.24 2.63
C GLY A 30 -1.73 6.12 3.51
N TYR A 31 -0.49 6.35 3.06
CA TYR A 31 0.45 7.26 3.73
C TYR A 31 -0.07 8.70 3.75
N MET A 32 -0.52 9.22 2.61
CA MET A 32 -1.06 10.57 2.49
C MET A 32 -2.32 10.79 3.35
N LEU A 33 -3.25 9.83 3.32
CA LEU A 33 -4.44 9.87 4.17
C LEU A 33 -4.05 9.92 5.64
N LYS A 34 -3.04 9.17 6.06
CA LYS A 34 -2.63 9.17 7.46
C LYS A 34 -1.92 10.45 7.89
N GLU A 35 -0.94 10.93 7.14
CA GLU A 35 -0.10 12.04 7.59
C GLU A 35 -0.65 13.43 7.26
N HIS A 36 -1.57 13.52 6.29
CA HIS A 36 -2.09 14.81 5.84
C HIS A 36 -3.60 14.97 6.00
N THR A 37 -4.31 13.98 6.57
CA THR A 37 -5.74 14.14 6.88
C THR A 37 -6.07 13.80 8.32
N THR A 38 -7.12 14.41 8.85
CA THR A 38 -7.65 14.10 10.19
C THR A 38 -8.55 12.87 10.19
N LEU A 39 -8.46 12.01 9.16
CA LEU A 39 -9.25 10.79 9.11
C LEU A 39 -8.92 9.91 10.33
N ASN A 40 -9.95 9.28 10.88
CA ASN A 40 -9.74 8.29 11.92
C ASN A 40 -8.86 7.16 11.35
N ASN A 41 -7.75 6.87 12.02
CA ASN A 41 -6.84 5.78 11.66
C ASN A 41 -7.53 4.41 11.55
N LYS A 42 -8.71 4.23 12.18
CA LYS A 42 -9.54 3.02 12.05
C LYS A 42 -10.30 2.93 10.72
N ILE A 43 -10.50 4.04 10.03
CA ILE A 43 -11.25 4.14 8.77
C ILE A 43 -10.33 4.01 7.55
N ILE A 44 -9.08 4.48 7.67
CA ILE A 44 -8.08 4.43 6.59
C ILE A 44 -7.94 3.01 5.97
N PRO A 45 -7.87 1.91 6.75
CA PRO A 45 -7.82 0.56 6.20
C PRO A 45 -9.02 0.23 5.30
N TRP A 46 -10.22 0.63 5.70
CA TRP A 46 -11.44 0.41 4.91
C TRP A 46 -11.43 1.22 3.60
N VAL A 47 -10.92 2.45 3.64
CA VAL A 47 -10.77 3.30 2.45
C VAL A 47 -9.79 2.66 1.46
N ILE A 48 -8.62 2.20 1.95
CA ILE A 48 -7.63 1.51 1.12
C ILE A 48 -8.23 0.22 0.54
N TRP A 49 -8.98 -0.54 1.34
CA TRP A 49 -9.57 -1.79 0.89
C TRP A 49 -10.59 -1.59 -0.23
N VAL A 50 -11.51 -0.63 -0.06
CA VAL A 50 -12.51 -0.29 -1.08
C VAL A 50 -11.82 0.25 -2.34
N ALA A 51 -10.86 1.17 -2.19
CA ALA A 51 -10.08 1.70 -3.31
C ALA A 51 -9.35 0.59 -4.08
N ALA A 52 -8.79 -0.39 -3.38
CA ALA A 52 -8.10 -1.52 -3.98
C ALA A 52 -9.05 -2.42 -4.78
N GLY A 53 -10.23 -2.73 -4.22
CA GLY A 53 -11.27 -3.47 -4.92
C GLY A 53 -11.77 -2.75 -6.18
N THR A 54 -12.02 -1.44 -6.09
CA THR A 54 -12.43 -0.63 -7.24
C THR A 54 -11.35 -0.56 -8.32
N LEU A 55 -10.07 -0.36 -7.94
CA LEU A 55 -8.97 -0.34 -8.89
C LEU A 55 -8.75 -1.71 -9.55
N GLY A 56 -8.83 -2.80 -8.79
CA GLY A 56 -8.74 -4.15 -9.34
C GLY A 56 -9.89 -4.47 -10.30
N TRP A 57 -11.10 -4.01 -9.98
CA TRP A 57 -12.27 -4.12 -10.86
C TRP A 57 -12.05 -3.38 -12.18
N VAL A 58 -11.56 -2.14 -12.12
CA VAL A 58 -11.27 -1.32 -13.30
C VAL A 58 -10.12 -1.91 -14.13
N LEU A 59 -9.09 -2.46 -13.50
CA LEU A 59 -7.92 -3.02 -14.18
C LEU A 59 -8.22 -4.30 -14.97
N ILE A 60 -9.22 -5.09 -14.56
CA ILE A 60 -9.66 -6.27 -15.30
C ILE A 60 -11.06 -6.02 -15.88
N GLU A 61 -11.21 -4.93 -16.64
CA GLU A 61 -12.37 -4.66 -17.49
C GLU A 61 -13.73 -4.86 -16.79
N ALA A 62 -13.87 -4.35 -15.56
CA ALA A 62 -15.08 -4.45 -14.76
C ALA A 62 -15.51 -5.90 -14.43
N SER A 63 -14.56 -6.83 -14.30
CA SER A 63 -14.83 -8.22 -13.92
C SER A 63 -14.83 -8.46 -12.40
N ILE A 64 -15.68 -9.40 -11.94
CA ILE A 64 -15.73 -9.83 -10.54
C ILE A 64 -14.35 -10.36 -10.08
N ALA A 65 -13.63 -11.07 -10.96
CA ALA A 65 -12.29 -11.57 -10.67
C ALA A 65 -11.31 -10.42 -10.38
N GLY A 66 -11.38 -9.31 -11.14
CA GLY A 66 -10.57 -8.12 -10.88
C GLY A 66 -10.85 -7.49 -9.53
N ALA A 67 -12.12 -7.38 -9.15
CA ALA A 67 -12.50 -6.86 -7.83
C ALA A 67 -11.92 -7.72 -6.70
N ILE A 68 -12.00 -9.05 -6.82
CA ILE A 68 -11.46 -10.00 -5.82
C ILE A 68 -9.95 -9.82 -5.67
N ILE A 69 -9.20 -9.79 -6.79
CA ILE A 69 -7.74 -9.60 -6.75
C ILE A 69 -7.40 -8.23 -6.15
N GLY A 70 -8.16 -7.19 -6.50
CA GLY A 70 -8.06 -5.87 -5.89
C GLY A 70 -8.22 -5.90 -4.37
N PHE A 71 -9.27 -6.55 -3.88
CA PHE A 71 -9.51 -6.70 -2.44
C PHE A 71 -8.42 -7.48 -1.71
N VAL A 72 -7.88 -8.55 -2.33
CA VAL A 72 -6.76 -9.33 -1.78
C VAL A 72 -5.51 -8.45 -1.65
N ILE A 73 -5.20 -7.66 -2.68
CA ILE A 73 -4.07 -6.72 -2.63
C ILE A 73 -4.28 -5.66 -1.56
N GLY A 74 -5.49 -5.11 -1.44
CA GLY A 74 -5.85 -4.19 -0.36
C GLY A 74 -5.62 -4.79 1.02
N TRP A 75 -5.99 -6.05 1.22
CA TRP A 75 -5.72 -6.78 2.47
C TRP A 75 -4.24 -6.93 2.76
N ILE A 76 -3.43 -7.28 1.75
CA ILE A 76 -1.98 -7.38 1.89
C ILE A 76 -1.38 -6.04 2.32
N ILE A 77 -1.83 -4.93 1.71
CA ILE A 77 -1.37 -3.58 2.06
C ILE A 77 -1.69 -3.24 3.52
N ILE A 78 -2.91 -3.54 3.97
CA ILE A 78 -3.33 -3.28 5.35
C ILE A 78 -2.52 -4.10 6.34
N GLY A 79 -2.34 -5.40 6.10
CA GLY A 79 -1.54 -6.28 6.96
C GLY A 79 -0.07 -5.85 6.99
N PHE A 80 0.49 -5.46 5.84
CA PHE A 80 1.85 -4.93 5.74
C PHE A 80 2.00 -3.62 6.52
N TYR A 81 0.98 -2.76 6.46
CA TYR A 81 0.94 -1.51 7.22
C TYR A 81 0.97 -1.76 8.74
N GLU A 82 0.14 -2.69 9.23
CA GLU A 82 0.13 -3.08 10.65
C GLU A 82 1.47 -3.68 11.08
N HIS A 83 2.09 -4.51 10.24
CA HIS A 83 3.39 -5.11 10.51
C HIS A 83 4.51 -4.05 10.64
N ILE A 84 4.57 -3.10 9.70
CA ILE A 84 5.52 -1.97 9.77
C ILE A 84 5.26 -1.14 11.02
N LYS A 85 4.00 -0.82 11.31
CA LYS A 85 3.63 -0.02 12.49
C LYS A 85 4.11 -0.69 13.78
N ASN A 86 3.81 -1.98 13.96
CA ASN A 86 4.25 -2.73 15.14
C ASN A 86 5.78 -2.75 15.26
N THR A 87 6.47 -2.91 14.14
CA THR A 87 7.94 -2.89 14.09
C THR A 87 8.50 -1.52 14.52
N PHE A 88 7.89 -0.43 14.04
CA PHE A 88 8.26 0.93 14.44
C PHE A 88 7.96 1.23 15.91
N GLU A 89 6.84 0.76 16.44
CA GLU A 89 6.50 0.92 17.85
C GLU A 89 7.48 0.18 18.77
N ILE A 90 7.90 -1.03 18.39
CA ILE A 90 8.96 -1.79 19.08
C ILE A 90 10.28 -0.98 19.06
N PHE A 91 10.72 -0.54 17.88
CA PHE A 91 11.93 0.28 17.74
C PHE A 91 11.90 1.59 18.53
N LYS A 92 10.76 2.27 18.57
CA LYS A 92 10.59 3.50 19.34
C LYS A 92 10.65 3.23 20.84
N LYS A 93 10.10 2.10 21.29
CA LYS A 93 10.12 1.70 22.70
C LYS A 93 11.53 1.34 23.16
N ASP A 94 12.32 0.68 22.31
CA ASP A 94 13.72 0.34 22.60
C ASP A 94 14.63 1.58 22.64
N ASN A 95 14.38 2.59 21.81
CA ASN A 95 15.16 3.84 21.80
C ASN A 95 14.70 4.89 22.84
N ALA A 96 13.50 4.76 23.41
CA ALA A 96 13.00 5.64 24.47
C ALA A 96 13.37 5.15 25.89
N GLY A 97 14.03 3.99 25.99
CA GLY A 97 14.51 3.40 27.24
C GLY A 97 16.02 3.53 27.47
N ALA A 98 16.73 4.35 26.69
CA ALA A 98 18.16 4.66 26.83
C ALA A 98 18.38 6.12 27.25
#